data_AF-A0A2V7GIA2-F1
#
_entry.id   AF-A0A2V7GIA2-F1
#
_cell.length_a   1.000
_cell.length_b   1.000
_cell.length_c   1.000
_cell.angle_alpha   90.00
_cell.angle_beta   90.00
_cell.angle_gamma   90.00
#
_symmetry.space_group_name_H-M   'P 1'
#
loop_
_entity.id
_entity.type
_entity.pdbx_description
1 polymer ?
#
loop_
_entity_poly.entity_id
_entity_poly.type
_entity_poly.pdbx_seq_one_letter_code
_entity_poly.pdbx_strand_id
1 'polypeptide(L)'
;EAAAASGLTLRTFRPLMPNSDHANFARRGIPALRLVAGFDEPDSRLRYLLTPADTLDKIAPAELKLAALLTAEIVLKALTADGPVAAHKTADELRAAGHVQ
;
A
#
# COMPACT_ATOMS: atom_id res chain seq x y z
N GLU A 1 5.59 -13.07 -1.47
CA GLU A 1 4.92 -14.31 -1.00
C GLU A 1 3.41 -14.12 -0.77
N ALA A 2 2.94 -13.18 0.05
CA ALA A 2 1.50 -12.95 0.26
C ALA A 2 0.70 -12.66 -1.04
N ALA A 3 1.28 -11.91 -1.98
CA ALA A 3 0.68 -11.66 -3.31
C ALA A 3 0.49 -12.93 -4.16
N ALA A 4 1.37 -13.92 -3.99
CA ALA A 4 1.30 -15.17 -4.75
C ALA A 4 0.11 -16.03 -4.30
N ALA A 5 -0.27 -15.95 -3.02
CA ALA A 5 -1.44 -16.66 -2.48
C ALA A 5 -2.78 -16.09 -2.99
N SER A 6 -2.82 -14.81 -3.37
CA SER A 6 -4.02 -14.15 -3.91
C SER A 6 -4.07 -14.14 -5.45
N GLY A 7 -3.04 -14.65 -6.12
CA GLY A 7 -2.94 -14.62 -7.59
C GLY A 7 -2.78 -13.21 -8.18
N LEU A 8 -2.45 -12.22 -7.36
CA LEU A 8 -2.32 -10.82 -7.77
C LEU A 8 -0.86 -10.45 -8.02
N THR A 9 -0.60 -9.78 -9.13
CA THR A 9 0.71 -9.16 -9.38
C THR A 9 0.77 -7.81 -8.66
N LEU A 10 1.72 -7.66 -7.74
CA LEU A 10 1.98 -6.39 -7.07
C LEU A 10 3.21 -5.69 -7.63
N ARG A 11 3.08 -4.39 -7.87
CA ARG A 11 4.21 -3.49 -8.15
C ARG A 11 4.53 -2.69 -6.89
N THR A 12 5.80 -2.37 -6.69
CA THR A 12 6.20 -1.39 -5.68
C THR A 12 6.46 -0.05 -6.37
N PHE A 13 5.97 1.03 -5.78
CA PHE A 13 6.19 2.38 -6.28
C PHE A 13 7.11 3.16 -5.34
N ARG A 14 8.07 3.89 -5.92
CA ARG A 14 9.02 4.76 -5.23
C ARG A 14 9.19 6.05 -6.05
N PRO A 15 9.43 7.21 -5.41
CA PRO A 15 9.57 7.43 -3.97
C PRO A 15 8.24 7.25 -3.20
N LEU A 16 8.30 7.31 -1.86
CA LEU A 16 7.09 7.25 -1.01
C LEU A 16 6.12 8.37 -1.40
N MET A 17 4.85 8.01 -1.60
CA MET A 17 3.78 8.98 -1.88
C MET A 17 3.07 9.35 -0.57
N PRO A 18 3.17 10.59 -0.04
CA PRO A 18 2.64 10.94 1.27
C PRO A 18 1.14 11.30 1.25
N ASN A 19 0.33 10.52 0.52
CA ASN A 19 -1.07 10.82 0.20
C ASN A 19 -2.07 9.88 0.90
N SER A 20 -1.72 9.37 2.08
CA SER A 20 -2.57 8.57 2.98
C SER A 20 -1.86 8.39 4.33
N ASP A 21 -2.55 7.85 5.34
CA ASP A 21 -2.08 7.77 6.72
C ASP A 21 -0.77 6.98 6.93
N HIS A 22 -0.46 6.03 6.04
CA HIS A 22 0.81 5.30 6.05
C HIS A 22 2.04 6.24 6.08
N ALA A 23 1.91 7.45 5.55
CA ALA A 23 2.98 8.45 5.53
C ALA A 23 3.40 8.87 6.95
N ASN A 24 2.45 8.94 7.90
CA ASN A 24 2.74 9.31 9.28
C ASN A 24 3.64 8.28 9.97
N PHE A 25 3.41 6.99 9.71
CA PHE A 25 4.23 5.89 10.21
C PHE A 25 5.60 5.87 9.53
N ALA A 26 5.63 5.98 8.19
CA ALA A 26 6.86 5.96 7.42
C ALA A 26 7.83 7.10 7.81
N ARG A 27 7.30 8.32 8.06
CA ARG A 27 8.09 9.47 8.56
C ARG A 27 8.70 9.24 9.94
N ARG A 28 8.13 8.36 10.75
CA ARG A 28 8.65 8.00 12.07
C ARG A 28 9.63 6.82 12.00
N GLY A 29 9.86 6.22 10.84
CA GLY A 29 10.72 5.05 10.67
C GLY A 29 9.98 3.71 10.79
N ILE A 30 8.68 3.73 11.05
CA ILE A 30 7.86 2.52 11.10
C ILE A 30 7.60 2.04 9.67
N PRO A 31 7.93 0.79 9.31
CA PRO A 31 7.61 0.22 8.01
C PRO A 31 6.10 0.27 7.74
N ALA A 32 5.73 1.00 6.70
CA ALA A 32 4.34 1.19 6.33
C ALA A 32 4.21 1.29 4.81
N LEU A 33 3.07 0.86 4.29
CA LEU A 33 2.75 0.90 2.87
C LEU A 33 1.29 1.29 2.69
N ARG A 34 0.95 1.75 1.49
CA ARG A 34 -0.42 1.92 1.02
C ARG A 34 -0.66 0.94 -0.13
N LEU A 35 -1.73 0.14 -0.03
CA LEU A 35 -2.22 -0.67 -1.13
C LEU A 35 -3.23 0.15 -1.94
N VAL A 36 -3.07 0.16 -3.25
CA VAL A 36 -3.95 0.89 -4.16
C VAL A 36 -3.95 0.20 -5.52
N ALA A 37 -5.14 -0.02 -6.10
CA ALA A 37 -5.29 -0.52 -7.45
C ALA A 37 -5.26 0.64 -8.47
N GLY A 38 -4.64 0.43 -9.63
CA GLY A 38 -4.61 1.42 -10.72
C GLY A 38 -3.61 2.55 -10.56
N PHE A 39 -2.65 2.46 -9.63
CA PHE A 39 -1.65 3.51 -9.46
C PHE A 39 -0.72 3.59 -10.68
N ASP A 40 -0.54 4.80 -11.19
CA ASP A 40 0.21 5.10 -12.43
C ASP A 40 -0.41 4.46 -13.69
N GLU A 41 -1.72 4.16 -13.63
CA GLU A 41 -2.51 3.67 -14.77
C GLU A 41 -3.56 4.74 -15.13
N PRO A 42 -3.34 5.52 -16.21
CA PRO A 42 -4.22 6.65 -16.59
C PRO A 42 -5.68 6.24 -16.81
N ASP A 43 -5.89 5.04 -17.36
CA ASP A 43 -7.20 4.49 -17.67
C ASP A 43 -7.83 3.73 -16.49
N SER A 44 -7.21 3.75 -15.31
CA SER A 44 -7.80 3.18 -14.11
C SER A 44 -8.94 4.04 -13.56
N ARG A 45 -9.72 3.45 -12.65
CA ARG A 45 -10.79 4.16 -11.93
C ARG A 45 -10.27 5.25 -10.99
N LEU A 46 -8.97 5.29 -10.68
CA LEU A 46 -8.38 6.36 -9.88
C LEU A 46 -8.51 7.74 -10.52
N ARG A 47 -8.72 7.85 -11.83
CA ARG A 47 -8.98 9.15 -12.48
C ARG A 47 -10.23 9.87 -11.96
N TYR A 48 -11.15 9.13 -11.33
CA TYR A 48 -12.36 9.69 -10.73
C TYR A 48 -12.16 10.12 -9.27
N LEU A 49 -11.03 9.76 -8.64
CA LEU A 49 -10.72 10.07 -7.26
C LEU A 49 -10.84 11.58 -6.98
N LEU A 50 -11.52 11.95 -5.88
CA LEU A 50 -11.79 13.35 -5.49
C LEU A 50 -12.60 14.17 -6.53
N THR A 51 -13.37 13.49 -7.38
CA THR A 51 -14.34 14.14 -8.27
C THR A 51 -15.76 13.74 -7.88
N PRO A 52 -16.79 14.50 -8.29
CA PRO A 52 -18.19 14.07 -8.13
C PRO A 52 -18.52 12.74 -8.81
N ALA A 53 -17.68 12.28 -9.75
CA ALA A 53 -17.85 11.01 -10.43
C ALA A 53 -17.31 9.81 -9.63
N ASP A 54 -16.73 10.02 -8.43
CA ASP A 54 -16.33 8.92 -7.53
C ASP A 54 -17.56 8.27 -6.88
N THR A 55 -18.24 7.43 -7.65
CA THR A 55 -19.58 6.88 -7.33
C THR A 55 -19.59 5.35 -7.39
N LEU A 56 -20.59 4.75 -6.73
CA LEU A 56 -20.68 3.29 -6.53
C LEU A 56 -20.71 2.45 -7.82
N ASP A 57 -21.17 3.00 -8.94
CA ASP A 57 -21.18 2.31 -10.24
C ASP A 57 -19.77 1.99 -10.78
N LYS A 58 -18.72 2.60 -10.21
CA LYS A 58 -17.32 2.27 -10.52
C LYS A 58 -16.76 1.19 -9.61
N ILE A 59 -17.45 0.78 -8.56
CA ILE A 59 -16.97 -0.22 -7.63
C ILE A 59 -17.25 -1.63 -8.16
N ALA A 60 -16.21 -2.45 -8.27
CA ALA A 60 -16.34 -3.87 -8.59
C ALA A 60 -16.32 -4.71 -7.30
N PRO A 61 -17.42 -5.39 -6.92
CA PRO A 61 -17.46 -6.18 -5.68
C PRO A 61 -16.41 -7.30 -5.61
N ALA A 62 -16.03 -7.86 -6.76
CA ALA A 62 -14.97 -8.87 -6.82
C ALA A 62 -13.59 -8.29 -6.46
N GLU A 63 -13.26 -7.08 -6.94
CA GLU A 63 -12.01 -6.40 -6.61
C GLU A 63 -11.93 -6.05 -5.11
N LEU A 64 -13.05 -5.65 -4.50
CA LEU A 64 -13.12 -5.41 -3.04
C LEU A 64 -12.79 -6.68 -2.24
N LYS A 65 -13.38 -7.83 -2.62
CA LYS A 65 -13.11 -9.12 -1.95
C LYS A 65 -11.65 -9.51 -2.09
N LEU A 66 -11.07 -9.36 -3.29
CA LEU A 66 -9.66 -9.66 -3.54
C LEU A 66 -8.73 -8.75 -2.73
N ALA A 67 -9.03 -7.45 -2.64
CA ALA A 67 -8.26 -6.51 -1.84
C ALA A 67 -8.30 -6.86 -0.34
N ALA A 68 -9.47 -7.24 0.17
CA ALA A 68 -9.63 -7.68 1.55
C ALA A 68 -8.83 -8.96 1.83
N LEU A 69 -8.91 -9.96 0.95
CA LEU A 69 -8.16 -11.21 1.07
C LEU A 69 -6.64 -10.96 1.05
N LEU A 70 -6.14 -10.20 0.08
CA LEU A 70 -4.72 -9.84 0.00
C LEU A 70 -4.25 -9.13 1.28
N THR A 71 -5.04 -8.20 1.79
CA THR A 71 -4.70 -7.46 3.01
C THR A 71 -4.64 -8.39 4.22
N ALA A 72 -5.63 -9.29 4.35
CA ALA A 72 -5.65 -10.30 5.41
C ALA A 72 -4.44 -11.24 5.34
N GLU A 73 -4.05 -11.69 4.15
CA GLU A 73 -2.86 -12.52 3.96
C GLU A 73 -1.56 -11.80 4.31
N ILE A 74 -1.42 -10.52 3.94
CA ILE A 74 -0.25 -9.70 4.34
C ILE A 74 -0.16 -9.60 5.86
N VAL A 75 -1.29 -9.31 6.53
CA VAL A 75 -1.35 -9.19 7.99
C VAL A 75 -1.05 -10.53 8.65
N LEU A 76 -1.69 -11.62 8.20
CA LEU A 76 -1.48 -12.95 8.74
C LEU A 76 -0.01 -13.35 8.63
N LYS A 77 0.60 -13.19 7.45
CA LYS A 77 2.03 -13.48 7.26
C LYS A 77 2.94 -12.64 8.14
N ALA A 78 2.60 -11.37 8.38
CA ALA A 78 3.36 -10.52 9.30
C ALA A 78 3.26 -11.00 10.76
N LEU A 79 2.07 -11.48 11.18
CA LEU A 79 1.82 -11.95 12.54
C LEU A 79 2.43 -13.33 12.81
N THR A 80 2.58 -14.17 11.79
CA THR A 80 3.08 -15.55 11.92
C THR A 80 4.51 -15.74 11.43
N ALA A 81 5.26 -14.65 11.20
CA ALA A 81 6.66 -14.75 10.83
C ALA A 81 7.52 -15.12 12.05
N ASP A 82 8.55 -15.95 11.87
CA ASP A 82 9.47 -16.37 12.94
C ASP A 82 10.38 -15.22 13.46
N GLY A 83 10.19 -14.00 12.95
CA GLY A 83 10.96 -12.82 13.30
C GLY A 83 10.36 -11.54 12.70
N PRO A 84 10.99 -10.38 12.94
CA PRO A 84 10.50 -9.11 12.42
C PRO A 84 10.50 -9.11 10.89
N VAL A 85 9.33 -8.90 10.28
CA VAL A 85 9.17 -8.81 8.82
C VAL A 85 9.80 -7.55 8.20
N ALA A 86 10.00 -6.52 9.01
CA ALA A 86 10.72 -5.31 8.64
C ALA A 86 11.28 -4.63 9.90
N ALA A 87 12.44 -3.99 9.76
CA ALA A 87 13.06 -3.22 10.84
C ALA A 87 12.57 -1.77 10.84
N HIS A 88 12.52 -1.17 12.03
CA HIS A 88 12.34 0.27 12.15
C HIS A 88 13.54 1.00 11.53
N LYS A 89 13.27 1.95 10.65
CA LYS A 89 14.33 2.73 9.99
C LYS A 89 15.00 3.68 10.96
N THR A 90 16.31 3.77 10.85
CA THR A 90 17.16 4.74 11.54
C THR A 90 16.97 6.15 10.99
N ALA A 91 17.44 7.16 11.73
CA ALA A 91 17.41 8.55 11.28
C ALA A 91 18.21 8.76 9.99
N ASP A 92 19.33 8.05 9.81
CA ASP A 92 20.14 8.10 8.58
C ASP A 92 19.37 7.53 7.39
N GLU A 93 18.70 6.39 7.55
CA GLU A 93 17.87 5.78 6.49
C GLU A 93 16.67 6.65 6.12
N LEU A 94 16.08 7.36 7.08
CA LEU A 94 14.99 8.31 6.83
C LEU A 94 15.46 9.54 6.05
N ARG A 95 16.64 10.07 6.38
CA ARG A 95 17.28 11.17 5.63
C ARG A 95 17.61 10.73 4.20
N ALA A 96 18.20 9.55 4.03
CA ALA A 96 18.51 9.00 2.71
C ALA A 96 17.28 8.76 1.83
N ALA A 97 16.13 8.45 2.44
CA ALA A 97 14.85 8.24 1.73
C ALA A 97 14.09 9.54 1.40
N GLY A 98 14.61 10.72 1.75
CA GLY A 98 13.96 12.01 1.52
C GLY A 98 12.71 12.23 2.39
N HIS A 99 12.65 11.59 3.57
CA HIS A 99 11.50 11.69 4.49
C HIS A 99 11.67 12.74 5.59
N VAL A 100 12.81 13.44 5.62
CA VAL A 100 13.12 14.54 6.53
C VAL A 100 13.60 15.71 5.69
N GLN A 101 12.92 16.86 5.78
CA GLN A 101 13.53 18.16 5.51
C GLN A 101 14.15 18.67 6.81
#